data_AF-A0A521D4Z0-F1
#
_entry.id   AF-A0A521D4Z0-F1
#
_cell.length_a   1.000
_cell.length_b   1.000
_cell.length_c   1.000
_cell.angle_alpha   90.00
_cell.angle_beta   90.00
_cell.angle_gamma   90.00
#
_symmetry.space_group_name_H-M   'P 1'
#
loop_
_entity.id
_entity.type
_entity.pdbx_description
1 polymer ?
#
loop_
_entity_poly.entity_id
_entity_poly.type
_entity_poly.pdbx_seq_one_letter_code
_entity_poly.pdbx_strand_id
1 'polypeptide(L)'
;MGVKINRRGFIKNGALIIAGVSFLPMWARTSRKLTFGWVTDIHYAQAPVKWGRYFTESVNKLKEAIDLFNEEKVDFVIETGDFKDQTEPPVESETLSYLKTVEAEFIKFNGPRYHVLGNHDLDSLSKKQFTSNVDNTGIKSGATYYYFDQSGFRFIVLDACFKSDGSDYDHDNFHWTDTNIPPEQLAWLKKVLAQSDKPTIIFVHQLLDGEGDLYVNNAAYVRKVLEDSGTVAAVFQGHKHDGGARVINGILYYTLRALVEGSGKTNNSYAIVNLDTNGEVVIEGYRKAKDYDYKFQQRQLACL
;
A
#
# COMPACT_ATOMS: atom_id res chain seq x y z
N MET A 1 27.46 -52.48 -14.66
CA MET A 1 28.54 -52.27 -15.64
C MET A 1 27.93 -51.68 -16.89
N GLY A 2 28.35 -50.46 -17.25
CA GLY A 2 27.79 -49.74 -18.39
C GLY A 2 28.47 -50.09 -19.71
N VAL A 3 27.74 -49.86 -20.81
CA VAL A 3 28.31 -49.30 -22.04
C VAL A 3 27.36 -48.20 -22.51
N LYS A 4 27.99 -47.11 -22.95
CA LYS A 4 27.46 -45.80 -23.32
C LYS A 4 27.66 -45.64 -24.85
N ILE A 5 27.00 -44.63 -25.46
CA ILE A 5 27.38 -43.94 -26.73
C ILE A 5 26.82 -44.60 -28.02
N ASN A 6 26.25 -43.92 -29.04
CA ASN A 6 25.79 -42.54 -29.28
C ASN A 6 25.02 -42.47 -30.63
N ARG A 7 24.17 -41.42 -30.73
CA ARG A 7 23.98 -40.43 -31.82
C ARG A 7 23.93 -40.82 -33.31
N ARG A 8 22.95 -40.15 -33.96
CA ARG A 8 22.78 -39.77 -35.38
C ARG A 8 22.02 -40.77 -36.27
N GLY A 9 20.72 -40.56 -36.35
CA GLY A 9 19.87 -40.97 -37.47
C GLY A 9 19.04 -39.76 -37.93
N PHE A 10 19.49 -39.15 -39.01
CA PHE A 10 18.93 -37.97 -39.66
C PHE A 10 17.65 -38.34 -40.44
N ILE A 11 16.60 -37.55 -40.23
CA ILE A 11 15.48 -37.16 -41.11
C ILE A 11 15.12 -38.12 -42.26
N LYS A 12 13.91 -38.69 -42.21
CA LYS A 12 13.12 -39.04 -43.40
C LYS A 12 11.71 -38.47 -43.31
N ASN A 13 11.49 -37.45 -44.13
CA ASN A 13 10.28 -37.03 -44.83
C ASN A 13 8.92 -37.53 -44.33
N GLY A 14 8.07 -36.57 -43.96
CA GLY A 14 6.63 -36.72 -43.87
C GLY A 14 5.98 -35.35 -43.72
N ALA A 15 5.82 -34.64 -44.84
CA ALA A 15 5.03 -33.41 -44.87
C ALA A 15 3.55 -33.78 -44.67
N LEU A 16 2.97 -33.31 -43.57
CA LEU A 16 1.53 -33.24 -43.37
C LEU A 16 1.20 -31.80 -42.97
N ILE A 17 0.88 -31.01 -43.99
CA ILE A 17 0.24 -29.71 -43.82
C ILE A 17 -1.21 -30.02 -43.43
N ILE A 18 -1.49 -30.01 -42.14
CA ILE A 18 -2.86 -29.82 -41.66
C ILE A 18 -2.99 -28.33 -41.39
N ALA A 19 -3.58 -27.61 -42.34
CA ALA A 19 -4.10 -26.27 -42.13
C ALA A 19 -5.34 -26.38 -41.22
N GLY A 20 -5.11 -26.66 -39.94
CA GLY A 20 -6.12 -26.54 -38.91
C GLY A 20 -6.17 -25.09 -38.50
N VAL A 21 -7.14 -24.34 -39.02
CA VAL A 21 -7.55 -23.05 -38.42
C VAL A 21 -8.11 -23.39 -37.05
N SER A 22 -7.22 -23.42 -36.05
CA SER A 22 -7.62 -23.49 -34.66
C SER A 22 -8.27 -22.15 -34.36
N PHE A 23 -9.61 -22.13 -34.35
CA PHE A 23 -10.36 -21.11 -33.61
C PHE A 23 -10.01 -21.29 -32.14
N LEU A 24 -8.86 -20.74 -31.73
CA LEU A 24 -8.60 -20.48 -30.32
C LEU A 24 -9.71 -19.52 -29.88
N PRO A 25 -10.50 -19.86 -28.85
CA PRO A 25 -11.45 -18.89 -28.33
C PRO A 25 -10.62 -17.68 -27.88
N MET A 26 -10.92 -16.53 -28.48
CA MET A 26 -10.30 -15.24 -28.20
C MET A 26 -10.79 -14.72 -26.84
N TRP A 27 -10.63 -15.54 -25.80
CA TRP A 27 -11.02 -15.31 -24.41
C TRP A 27 -9.94 -15.81 -23.45
N ALA A 28 -8.68 -15.84 -23.89
CA ALA A 28 -7.59 -15.68 -22.93
C ALA A 28 -7.41 -14.17 -22.75
N ARG A 29 -8.23 -13.54 -21.89
CA ARG A 29 -7.82 -12.26 -21.30
C ARG A 29 -6.49 -12.57 -20.61
N THR A 30 -5.38 -12.11 -21.18
CA THR A 30 -4.09 -12.20 -20.51
C THR A 30 -4.27 -11.52 -19.16
N SER A 31 -4.01 -12.24 -18.08
CA SER A 31 -4.12 -11.62 -16.77
C SER A 31 -3.15 -10.46 -16.71
N ARG A 32 -3.67 -9.28 -16.39
CA ARG A 32 -2.81 -8.10 -16.21
C ARG A 32 -2.36 -8.12 -14.78
N LYS A 33 -1.07 -8.40 -14.62
CA LYS A 33 -0.38 -8.26 -13.34
C LYS A 33 -0.05 -6.80 -13.13
N LEU A 34 -0.33 -6.31 -11.93
CA LEU A 34 0.18 -5.05 -11.42
C LEU A 34 1.05 -5.37 -10.21
N THR A 35 2.20 -4.73 -10.11
CA THR A 35 3.13 -4.93 -9.00
C THR A 35 3.44 -3.58 -8.36
N PHE A 36 3.34 -3.44 -7.04
CA PHE A 36 3.71 -2.20 -6.35
C PHE A 36 4.60 -2.44 -5.14
N GLY A 37 5.51 -1.50 -4.88
CA GLY A 37 6.34 -1.49 -3.68
C GLY A 37 5.63 -0.81 -2.52
N TRP A 38 5.79 -1.34 -1.31
CA TRP A 38 5.06 -0.90 -0.13
C TRP A 38 5.94 -0.81 1.12
N VAL A 39 5.85 0.33 1.81
CA VAL A 39 6.49 0.64 3.10
C VAL A 39 5.47 1.31 4.04
N THR A 40 5.73 1.29 5.35
CA THR A 40 4.89 1.95 6.36
C THR A 40 5.70 2.30 7.60
N ASP A 41 5.25 3.30 8.36
CA ASP A 41 5.77 3.62 9.70
C ASP A 41 7.30 3.77 9.66
N ILE A 42 7.76 4.68 8.79
CA ILE A 42 9.17 4.98 8.58
C ILE A 42 9.69 5.84 9.72
N HIS A 43 8.87 6.76 10.24
CA HIS A 43 9.17 7.60 11.40
C HIS A 43 10.57 8.23 11.31
N TYR A 44 10.95 8.83 10.18
CA TYR A 44 12.27 9.46 10.14
C TYR A 44 12.31 10.72 11.03
N ALA A 45 13.30 10.77 11.92
CA ALA A 45 13.66 11.95 12.71
C ALA A 45 15.11 11.89 13.17
N GLN A 46 15.72 13.05 13.42
CA GLN A 46 17.01 13.15 14.12
C GLN A 46 16.80 13.11 15.63
N ALA A 47 16.25 11.98 16.12
CA ALA A 47 15.88 11.78 17.51
C ALA A 47 16.56 10.52 18.10
N PRO A 48 16.79 10.45 19.42
CA PRO A 48 17.34 9.25 20.06
C PRO A 48 16.36 8.07 19.98
N VAL A 49 16.89 6.85 20.04
CA VAL A 49 16.08 5.62 20.03
C VAL A 49 15.04 5.65 21.16
N LYS A 50 13.78 5.38 20.82
CA LYS A 50 12.67 5.36 21.78
C LYS A 50 11.69 4.25 21.43
N TRP A 51 11.24 3.48 22.42
CA TRP A 51 10.25 2.39 22.24
C TRP A 51 10.63 1.36 21.16
N GLY A 52 11.92 1.12 20.95
CA GLY A 52 12.40 0.23 19.89
C GLY A 52 12.38 0.82 18.47
N ARG A 53 12.01 2.10 18.32
CA ARG A 53 12.10 2.88 17.07
C ARG A 53 13.51 3.44 16.87
N TYR A 54 14.13 3.13 15.74
CA TYR A 54 15.45 3.61 15.35
C TYR A 54 15.32 4.69 14.27
N PHE A 55 14.86 5.87 14.68
CA PHE A 55 14.47 6.98 13.82
C PHE A 55 15.55 7.42 12.81
N THR A 56 16.81 7.54 13.26
CA THR A 56 17.91 7.99 12.38
C THR A 56 18.33 6.94 11.36
N GLU A 57 18.05 5.66 11.62
CA GLU A 57 18.36 4.56 10.72
C GLU A 57 17.29 4.36 9.65
N SER A 58 16.07 4.87 9.85
CA SER A 58 14.92 4.56 8.99
C SER A 58 15.08 5.06 7.56
N VAL A 59 15.79 6.17 7.31
CA VAL A 59 16.08 6.62 5.95
C VAL A 59 16.98 5.64 5.17
N ASN A 60 17.93 4.99 5.85
CA ASN A 60 18.80 3.98 5.22
C ASN A 60 18.06 2.66 4.98
N LYS A 61 17.08 2.35 5.84
CA LYS A 61 16.15 1.23 5.65
C LYS A 61 15.19 1.51 4.48
N LEU A 62 14.65 2.72 4.37
CA LEU A 62 13.85 3.17 3.23
C LEU A 62 14.66 3.08 1.94
N LYS A 63 15.90 3.56 1.95
CA LYS A 63 16.81 3.44 0.81
C LYS A 63 16.92 2.01 0.27
N GLU A 64 17.08 1.03 1.15
CA GLU A 64 17.15 -0.38 0.76
C GLU A 64 15.88 -0.85 0.04
N ALA A 65 14.70 -0.43 0.53
CA ALA A 65 13.43 -0.75 -0.12
C ALA A 65 13.32 -0.07 -1.50
N ILE A 66 13.66 1.22 -1.60
CA ILE A 66 13.63 1.97 -2.86
C ILE A 66 14.60 1.40 -3.90
N ASP A 67 15.80 0.99 -3.48
CA ASP A 67 16.77 0.32 -4.37
C ASP A 67 16.16 -0.96 -4.96
N LEU A 68 15.53 -1.80 -4.13
CA LEU A 68 14.88 -3.02 -4.60
C LEU A 68 13.69 -2.72 -5.51
N PHE A 69 12.82 -1.78 -5.15
CA PHE A 69 11.65 -1.44 -5.97
C PHE A 69 12.04 -0.94 -7.36
N ASN A 70 13.15 -0.21 -7.46
CA ASN A 70 13.74 0.19 -8.74
C ASN A 70 14.32 -1.01 -9.52
N GLU A 71 14.99 -1.94 -8.85
CA GLU A 71 15.56 -3.15 -9.45
C GLU A 71 14.46 -4.05 -10.04
N GLU A 72 13.40 -4.28 -9.27
CA GLU A 72 12.24 -5.10 -9.64
C GLU A 72 11.27 -4.37 -10.58
N LYS A 73 11.47 -3.07 -10.80
CA LYS A 73 10.67 -2.22 -11.72
C LYS A 73 9.18 -2.31 -11.42
N VAL A 74 8.83 -2.17 -10.15
CA VAL A 74 7.42 -2.13 -9.73
C VAL A 74 6.69 -0.96 -10.41
N ASP A 75 5.38 -1.10 -10.62
CA ASP A 75 4.54 -0.14 -11.36
C ASP A 75 4.35 1.19 -10.61
N PHE A 76 4.37 1.16 -9.27
CA PHE A 76 4.37 2.32 -8.39
C PHE A 76 4.87 1.94 -6.99
N VAL A 77 5.13 2.94 -6.16
CA VAL A 77 5.38 2.75 -4.72
C VAL A 77 4.38 3.55 -3.89
N ILE A 78 4.06 3.03 -2.71
CA ILE A 78 3.22 3.71 -1.74
C ILE A 78 3.80 3.55 -0.33
N GLU A 79 3.75 4.64 0.44
CA GLU A 79 3.98 4.63 1.89
C GLU A 79 2.63 4.81 2.60
N THR A 80 2.33 3.96 3.60
CA THR A 80 1.02 3.94 4.27
C THR A 80 0.98 4.71 5.60
N GLY A 81 1.72 5.80 5.70
CA GLY A 81 1.67 6.78 6.79
C GLY A 81 2.74 6.61 7.85
N ASP A 82 2.82 7.64 8.70
CA ASP A 82 3.88 7.85 9.68
C ASP A 82 5.26 7.89 8.99
N PHE A 83 5.34 8.74 7.97
CA PHE A 83 6.49 8.91 7.09
C PHE A 83 7.66 9.58 7.82
N LYS A 84 7.34 10.61 8.60
CA LYS A 84 8.27 11.31 9.50
C LYS A 84 7.87 11.16 10.96
N ASP A 85 8.76 11.53 11.86
CA ASP A 85 8.49 11.72 13.29
C ASP A 85 9.07 13.08 13.74
N GLN A 86 9.08 13.36 15.04
CA GLN A 86 9.53 14.63 15.62
C GLN A 86 10.57 14.44 16.74
N THR A 87 11.22 15.53 17.15
CA THR A 87 12.03 15.59 18.37
C THR A 87 11.16 15.77 19.62
N GLU A 88 11.75 15.58 20.80
CA GLU A 88 11.09 15.85 22.09
C GLU A 88 11.96 16.81 22.93
N PRO A 89 11.53 18.08 23.15
CA PRO A 89 10.29 18.69 22.65
C PRO A 89 10.29 18.89 21.12
N PRO A 90 9.10 18.97 20.49
CA PRO A 90 9.02 19.16 19.05
C PRO A 90 9.51 20.55 18.62
N VAL A 91 10.22 20.58 17.50
CA VAL A 91 10.60 21.80 16.80
C VAL A 91 10.08 21.71 15.37
N GLU A 92 9.08 22.52 15.02
CA GLU A 92 8.36 22.43 13.74
C GLU A 92 9.30 22.55 12.52
N SER A 93 10.28 23.46 12.57
CA SER A 93 11.25 23.65 11.49
C SER A 93 12.19 22.44 11.30
N GLU A 94 12.58 21.77 12.38
CA GLU A 94 13.34 20.52 12.33
C GLU A 94 12.47 19.38 11.80
N THR A 95 11.24 19.26 12.29
CA THR A 95 10.25 18.26 11.85
C THR A 95 9.98 18.37 10.35
N LEU A 96 9.83 19.60 9.83
CA LEU A 96 9.70 19.86 8.39
C LEU A 96 10.97 19.45 7.61
N SER A 97 12.15 19.58 8.21
CA SER A 97 13.40 19.11 7.60
C SER A 97 13.50 17.58 7.56
N TYR A 98 12.89 16.88 8.52
CA TYR A 98 12.82 15.42 8.54
C TYR A 98 11.91 14.92 7.43
N LEU A 99 10.72 15.52 7.27
CA LEU A 99 9.82 15.24 6.13
C LEU A 99 10.55 15.38 4.80
N LYS A 100 11.24 16.51 4.58
CA LYS A 100 12.01 16.75 3.35
C LYS A 100 13.12 15.73 3.14
N THR A 101 13.74 15.26 4.22
CA THR A 101 14.84 14.29 4.15
C THR A 101 14.35 12.91 3.74
N VAL A 102 13.25 12.44 4.36
CA VAL A 102 12.68 11.13 4.01
C VAL A 102 12.04 11.15 2.62
N GLU A 103 11.39 12.26 2.24
CA GLU A 103 10.88 12.46 0.89
C GLU A 103 12.01 12.46 -0.16
N ALA A 104 13.15 13.10 0.13
CA ALA A 104 14.30 13.10 -0.77
C ALA A 104 14.88 11.69 -1.03
N GLU A 105 14.66 10.73 -0.13
CA GLU A 105 14.97 9.32 -0.39
C GLU A 105 13.85 8.64 -1.18
N PHE A 106 12.59 8.85 -0.82
CA PHE A 106 11.43 8.24 -1.47
C PHE A 106 11.31 8.62 -2.97
N ILE A 107 11.58 9.89 -3.32
CA ILE A 107 11.56 10.35 -4.72
C ILE A 107 12.64 9.74 -5.61
N LYS A 108 13.61 9.01 -5.04
CA LYS A 108 14.60 8.25 -5.83
C LYS A 108 14.00 7.01 -6.49
N PHE A 109 12.77 6.64 -6.14
CA PHE A 109 12.01 5.68 -6.94
C PHE A 109 11.68 6.26 -8.32
N ASN A 110 12.00 5.51 -9.37
CA ASN A 110 11.85 5.92 -10.78
C ASN A 110 10.45 5.58 -11.32
N GLY A 111 9.40 6.15 -10.70
CA GLY A 111 8.03 5.91 -11.13
C GLY A 111 6.98 6.65 -10.30
N PRO A 112 5.70 6.28 -10.46
CA PRO A 112 4.61 6.85 -9.67
C PRO A 112 4.77 6.57 -8.17
N ARG A 113 4.44 7.56 -7.35
CA ARG A 113 4.57 7.55 -5.90
C ARG A 113 3.30 8.06 -5.26
N TYR A 114 2.94 7.47 -4.12
CA TYR A 114 1.73 7.79 -3.36
C TYR A 114 2.01 7.79 -1.85
N HIS A 115 1.28 8.62 -1.13
CA HIS A 115 1.43 8.85 0.30
C HIS A 115 0.08 8.73 0.99
N VAL A 116 0.05 8.12 2.17
CA VAL A 116 -1.12 8.07 3.05
C VAL A 116 -0.77 8.86 4.30
N LEU A 117 -1.66 9.71 4.79
CA LEU A 117 -1.39 10.43 6.04
C LEU A 117 -1.50 9.48 7.24
N GLY A 118 -0.43 9.41 8.01
CA GLY A 118 -0.44 8.87 9.36
C GLY A 118 -0.55 9.95 10.43
N ASN A 119 -0.76 9.52 11.67
CA ASN A 119 -0.91 10.42 12.79
C ASN A 119 0.39 11.18 13.09
N HIS A 120 1.55 10.53 13.07
CA HIS A 120 2.84 11.19 13.27
C HIS A 120 3.24 12.12 12.13
N ASP A 121 2.58 12.05 10.97
CA ASP A 121 2.77 13.06 9.93
C ASP A 121 2.21 14.43 10.35
N LEU A 122 1.31 14.45 11.34
CA LEU A 122 0.52 15.62 11.74
C LEU A 122 0.64 15.99 13.23
N ASP A 123 1.56 15.35 13.97
CA ASP A 123 1.83 15.63 15.39
C ASP A 123 2.44 17.02 15.65
N SER A 124 3.27 17.52 14.72
CA SER A 124 3.86 18.86 14.71
C SER A 124 3.89 19.49 13.32
N LEU A 125 3.00 19.07 12.41
CA LEU A 125 2.79 19.71 11.12
C LEU A 125 1.30 19.71 10.79
N SER A 126 0.83 20.73 10.09
CA SER A 126 -0.51 20.69 9.49
C SER A 126 -0.55 19.81 8.24
N LYS A 127 -1.74 19.33 7.86
CA LYS A 127 -1.95 18.64 6.57
C LYS A 127 -1.46 19.45 5.38
N LYS A 128 -1.61 20.78 5.44
CA LYS A 128 -1.12 21.69 4.40
C LYS A 128 0.40 21.69 4.31
N GLN A 129 1.11 21.72 5.44
CA GLN A 129 2.56 21.64 5.44
C GLN A 129 3.04 20.31 4.89
N PHE A 130 2.43 19.20 5.30
CA PHE A 130 2.78 17.88 4.76
C PHE A 130 2.57 17.83 3.25
N THR A 131 1.34 18.10 2.78
CA THR A 131 0.96 18.00 1.36
C THR A 131 1.63 19.01 0.43
N SER A 132 2.23 20.08 0.97
CA SER A 132 3.04 21.02 0.19
C SER A 132 4.49 20.54 -0.02
N ASN A 133 4.92 19.49 0.67
CA ASN A 133 6.28 18.96 0.64
C ASN A 133 6.37 17.53 0.07
N VAL A 134 5.25 16.96 -0.39
CA VAL A 134 5.19 15.66 -1.07
C VAL A 134 4.44 15.81 -2.40
N ASP A 135 4.72 14.93 -3.36
CA ASP A 135 4.01 14.88 -4.65
C ASP A 135 3.41 13.49 -4.91
N ASN A 136 2.09 13.46 -5.10
CA ASN A 136 1.35 12.26 -5.44
C ASN A 136 1.08 12.22 -6.94
N THR A 137 1.60 11.20 -7.63
CA THR A 137 1.65 11.19 -9.09
C THR A 137 0.25 11.21 -9.72
N GLY A 138 -0.04 12.26 -10.49
CA GLY A 138 -1.33 12.45 -11.16
C GLY A 138 -2.47 12.87 -10.24
N ILE A 139 -2.16 13.21 -8.98
CA ILE A 139 -3.12 13.68 -7.98
C ILE A 139 -2.96 15.17 -7.79
N LYS A 140 -4.09 15.88 -7.59
CA LYS A 140 -4.06 17.31 -7.32
C LYS A 140 -3.31 17.58 -6.00
N SER A 141 -2.34 18.49 -6.04
CA SER A 141 -1.63 18.96 -4.84
C SER A 141 -2.59 19.40 -3.74
N GLY A 142 -2.29 19.02 -2.49
CA GLY A 142 -3.12 19.28 -1.32
C GLY A 142 -4.22 18.24 -1.07
N ALA A 143 -4.44 17.27 -1.97
CA ALA A 143 -5.40 16.19 -1.70
C ALA A 143 -4.85 15.22 -0.65
N THR A 144 -5.68 14.88 0.35
CA THR A 144 -5.31 13.96 1.44
C THR A 144 -5.96 12.58 1.30
N TYR A 145 -7.09 12.52 0.59
CA TYR A 145 -7.73 11.29 0.12
C TYR A 145 -8.04 11.44 -1.36
N TYR A 146 -7.88 10.35 -2.12
CA TYR A 146 -7.98 10.36 -3.57
C TYR A 146 -8.10 8.94 -4.14
N TYR A 147 -8.37 8.84 -5.44
CA TYR A 147 -8.31 7.56 -6.14
C TYR A 147 -7.59 7.71 -7.48
N PHE A 148 -7.05 6.61 -7.96
CA PHE A 148 -6.50 6.49 -9.31
C PHE A 148 -6.75 5.09 -9.85
N ASP A 149 -6.74 4.95 -11.17
CA ASP A 149 -6.94 3.67 -11.84
C ASP A 149 -5.66 3.29 -12.59
N GLN A 150 -5.19 2.06 -12.41
CA GLN A 150 -3.99 1.55 -13.09
C GLN A 150 -4.14 0.06 -13.36
N SER A 151 -3.74 -0.38 -14.55
CA SER A 151 -3.74 -1.79 -14.99
C SER A 151 -5.04 -2.58 -14.73
N GLY A 152 -6.20 -1.91 -14.72
CA GLY A 152 -7.51 -2.54 -14.52
C GLY A 152 -7.98 -2.60 -13.06
N PHE A 153 -7.18 -2.08 -12.12
CA PHE A 153 -7.55 -1.88 -10.73
C PHE A 153 -7.95 -0.43 -10.46
N ARG A 154 -8.72 -0.24 -9.38
CA ARG A 154 -8.89 1.05 -8.72
C ARG A 154 -8.14 1.04 -7.40
N PHE A 155 -7.38 2.10 -7.14
CA PHE A 155 -6.69 2.33 -5.88
C PHE A 155 -7.30 3.55 -5.20
N ILE A 156 -7.58 3.43 -3.91
CA ILE A 156 -8.18 4.50 -3.11
C ILE A 156 -7.31 4.72 -1.88
N VAL A 157 -6.88 5.96 -1.68
CA VAL A 157 -6.21 6.42 -0.45
C VAL A 157 -7.23 7.12 0.42
N LEU A 158 -7.35 6.69 1.68
CA LEU A 158 -8.19 7.29 2.71
C LEU A 158 -7.33 8.07 3.69
N ASP A 159 -7.90 9.13 4.25
CA ASP A 159 -7.32 9.95 5.31
C ASP A 159 -8.15 9.78 6.58
N ALA A 160 -7.62 9.11 7.59
CA ALA A 160 -8.29 8.93 8.87
C ALA A 160 -7.77 9.88 9.97
N CYS A 161 -6.95 10.87 9.60
CA CYS A 161 -6.40 11.85 10.54
C CYS A 161 -7.37 13.03 10.73
N PHE A 162 -8.58 12.69 11.18
CA PHE A 162 -9.62 13.64 11.60
C PHE A 162 -10.11 13.26 13.00
N LYS A 163 -10.37 14.28 13.82
CA LYS A 163 -11.00 14.14 15.11
C LYS A 163 -12.49 13.80 14.99
N SER A 164 -13.07 13.38 16.11
CA SER A 164 -14.50 13.04 16.23
C SER A 164 -15.43 14.22 15.91
N ASP A 165 -14.96 15.46 16.08
CA ASP A 165 -15.66 16.68 15.70
C ASP A 165 -15.54 17.03 14.20
N GLY A 166 -14.79 16.23 13.42
CA GLY A 166 -14.55 16.40 11.99
C GLY A 166 -13.42 17.36 11.63
N SER A 167 -12.73 17.96 12.60
CA SER A 167 -11.57 18.81 12.33
C SER A 167 -10.29 17.99 12.10
N ASP A 168 -9.37 18.56 11.32
CA ASP A 168 -8.08 17.95 11.02
C ASP A 168 -7.23 17.72 12.27
N TYR A 169 -6.37 16.71 12.22
CA TYR A 169 -5.18 16.69 13.08
C TYR A 169 -4.27 17.86 12.73
N ASP A 170 -3.75 18.51 13.76
CA ASP A 170 -2.85 19.65 13.66
C ASP A 170 -2.01 19.74 14.95
N HIS A 171 -0.86 20.42 14.90
CA HIS A 171 0.19 20.52 15.93
C HIS A 171 -0.28 20.30 17.38
N ASP A 172 -1.15 21.18 17.89
CA ASP A 172 -1.54 21.21 19.31
C ASP A 172 -2.84 20.45 19.63
N ASN A 173 -3.48 19.84 18.62
CA ASN A 173 -4.76 19.13 18.77
C ASN A 173 -4.63 17.65 18.39
N PHE A 174 -3.43 17.12 18.56
CA PHE A 174 -3.07 15.77 18.21
C PHE A 174 -3.46 14.78 19.32
N HIS A 175 -4.49 13.97 19.03
CA HIS A 175 -4.85 12.80 19.84
C HIS A 175 -4.90 11.58 18.94
N TRP A 176 -3.82 10.79 18.90
CA TRP A 176 -3.68 9.69 17.94
C TRP A 176 -4.84 8.67 17.97
N THR A 177 -5.53 8.52 19.11
CA THR A 177 -6.70 7.65 19.29
C THR A 177 -8.03 8.25 18.81
N ASP A 178 -8.11 9.57 18.59
CA ASP A 178 -9.32 10.22 18.05
C ASP A 178 -9.30 10.24 16.51
N THR A 179 -9.13 9.07 15.89
CA THR A 179 -9.03 8.92 14.44
C THR A 179 -10.38 8.56 13.81
N ASN A 180 -10.78 9.29 12.78
CA ASN A 180 -12.10 9.17 12.15
C ASN A 180 -12.00 9.38 10.64
N ILE A 181 -12.89 8.74 9.88
CA ILE A 181 -13.16 9.12 8.49
C ILE A 181 -14.44 9.95 8.48
N PRO A 182 -14.38 11.26 8.15
CA PRO A 182 -15.51 12.15 8.34
C PRO A 182 -16.64 11.88 7.32
N PRO A 183 -17.88 12.35 7.60
CA PRO A 183 -19.05 12.07 6.76
C PRO A 183 -18.87 12.44 5.28
N GLU A 184 -18.19 13.53 4.97
CA GLU A 184 -17.90 13.97 3.61
C GLU A 184 -16.97 13.01 2.87
N GLN A 185 -15.96 12.46 3.54
CA GLN A 185 -15.07 11.46 2.95
C GLN A 185 -15.79 10.13 2.77
N LEU A 186 -16.65 9.73 3.72
CA LEU A 186 -17.51 8.54 3.57
C LEU A 186 -18.48 8.68 2.39
N ALA A 187 -19.10 9.86 2.22
CA ALA A 187 -19.99 10.14 1.09
C ALA A 187 -19.23 10.11 -0.24
N TRP A 188 -18.02 10.68 -0.27
CA TRP A 188 -17.12 10.61 -1.41
C TRP A 188 -16.72 9.17 -1.74
N LEU A 189 -16.35 8.36 -0.74
CA LEU A 189 -15.94 6.98 -0.89
C LEU A 189 -17.07 6.13 -1.52
N LYS A 190 -18.29 6.26 -1.02
CA LYS A 190 -19.48 5.60 -1.61
C LYS A 190 -19.64 5.95 -3.08
N LYS A 191 -19.48 7.23 -3.44
CA LYS A 191 -19.59 7.71 -4.82
C LYS A 191 -18.48 7.14 -5.70
N VAL A 192 -17.24 7.14 -5.24
CA VAL A 192 -16.09 6.61 -5.98
C VAL A 192 -16.22 5.10 -6.19
N LEU A 193 -16.66 4.36 -5.18
CA LEU A 193 -16.87 2.91 -5.31
C LEU A 193 -18.01 2.58 -6.28
N ALA A 194 -19.10 3.35 -6.28
CA ALA A 194 -20.22 3.14 -7.21
C ALA A 194 -19.89 3.47 -8.69
N GLN A 195 -18.79 4.19 -8.94
CA GLN A 195 -18.38 4.61 -10.29
C GLN A 195 -17.51 3.59 -11.03
N SER A 196 -17.21 2.43 -10.42
CA SER A 196 -16.29 1.45 -11.00
C SER A 196 -16.66 0.04 -10.59
N ASP A 197 -16.57 -0.88 -11.55
CA ASP A 197 -16.68 -2.32 -11.37
C ASP A 197 -15.30 -3.00 -11.19
N LYS A 198 -14.20 -2.23 -11.33
CA LYS A 198 -12.83 -2.71 -11.14
C LYS A 198 -12.61 -3.26 -9.73
N PRO A 199 -11.83 -4.34 -9.57
CA PRO A 199 -11.28 -4.72 -8.27
C PRO A 199 -10.58 -3.51 -7.64
N THR A 200 -10.96 -3.24 -6.39
CA THR A 200 -10.55 -2.04 -5.68
C THR A 200 -9.63 -2.38 -4.51
N ILE A 201 -8.56 -1.61 -4.38
CA ILE A 201 -7.59 -1.68 -3.29
C ILE A 201 -7.66 -0.39 -2.50
N ILE A 202 -7.76 -0.52 -1.17
CA ILE A 202 -7.80 0.61 -0.25
C ILE A 202 -6.45 0.73 0.47
N PHE A 203 -6.00 1.96 0.68
CA PHE A 203 -4.87 2.29 1.54
C PHE A 203 -5.33 3.26 2.63
N VAL A 204 -4.95 3.01 3.87
CA VAL A 204 -5.28 3.83 5.05
C VAL A 204 -4.23 3.58 6.12
N HIS A 205 -3.87 4.57 6.94
CA HIS A 205 -2.88 4.35 7.99
C HIS A 205 -3.45 3.56 9.18
N GLN A 206 -4.47 4.11 9.85
CA GLN A 206 -5.13 3.49 11.00
C GLN A 206 -6.01 2.30 10.61
N LEU A 207 -6.13 1.33 11.52
CA LEU A 207 -6.70 0.02 11.20
C LEU A 207 -8.22 0.09 11.00
N LEU A 208 -8.74 -0.69 10.05
CA LEU A 208 -10.19 -0.80 9.82
C LEU A 208 -10.78 -2.15 10.29
N ASP A 209 -9.94 -3.13 10.62
CA ASP A 209 -10.32 -4.53 10.82
C ASP A 209 -10.67 -4.92 12.27
N GLY A 210 -11.04 -3.94 13.09
CA GLY A 210 -11.34 -4.13 14.52
C GLY A 210 -11.84 -2.87 15.20
N GLU A 211 -11.64 -2.81 16.52
CA GLU A 211 -12.09 -1.75 17.43
C GLU A 211 -11.03 -1.52 18.52
N GLY A 212 -10.95 -0.30 19.06
CA GLY A 212 -9.98 0.12 20.07
C GLY A 212 -9.02 1.20 19.55
N ASP A 213 -8.05 1.59 20.37
CA ASP A 213 -7.21 2.78 20.17
C ASP A 213 -6.39 2.82 18.87
N LEU A 214 -6.09 1.65 18.28
CA LEU A 214 -5.37 1.54 17.01
C LEU A 214 -6.27 1.62 15.77
N TYR A 215 -7.59 1.61 15.97
CA TYR A 215 -8.57 1.51 14.90
C TYR A 215 -9.26 2.84 14.68
N VAL A 216 -9.67 3.10 13.44
CA VAL A 216 -10.54 4.23 13.13
C VAL A 216 -11.84 4.09 13.94
N ASN A 217 -12.25 5.12 14.66
CA ASN A 217 -13.39 5.07 15.57
C ASN A 217 -14.70 4.65 14.88
N ASN A 218 -14.88 5.07 13.63
CA ASN A 218 -16.00 4.66 12.79
C ASN A 218 -15.65 3.56 11.78
N ALA A 219 -14.64 2.73 12.05
CA ALA A 219 -14.18 1.63 11.19
C ALA A 219 -15.31 0.67 10.79
N ALA A 220 -16.25 0.35 11.69
CA ALA A 220 -17.39 -0.50 11.36
C ALA A 220 -18.26 0.08 10.23
N TYR A 221 -18.48 1.40 10.22
CA TYR A 221 -19.22 2.08 9.15
C TYR A 221 -18.43 2.14 7.84
N VAL A 222 -17.11 2.35 7.93
CA VAL A 222 -16.22 2.33 6.76
C VAL A 222 -16.24 0.95 6.14
N ARG A 223 -16.05 -0.12 6.93
CA ARG A 223 -16.10 -1.51 6.47
C ARG A 223 -17.44 -1.84 5.80
N LYS A 224 -18.56 -1.43 6.38
CA LYS A 224 -19.89 -1.58 5.77
C LYS A 224 -19.92 -0.98 4.36
N VAL A 225 -19.34 0.19 4.14
CA VAL A 225 -19.25 0.82 2.81
C VAL A 225 -18.40 0.02 1.83
N LEU A 226 -17.25 -0.50 2.29
CA LEU A 226 -16.37 -1.33 1.47
C LEU A 226 -17.03 -2.65 1.08
N GLU A 227 -17.72 -3.28 2.03
CA GLU A 227 -18.45 -4.54 1.84
C GLU A 227 -19.64 -4.37 0.89
N ASP A 228 -20.43 -3.31 1.07
CA ASP A 228 -21.61 -3.02 0.25
C ASP A 228 -21.25 -2.71 -1.21
N SER A 229 -20.02 -2.25 -1.49
CA SER A 229 -19.60 -2.01 -2.88
C SER A 229 -19.42 -3.30 -3.67
N GLY A 230 -19.04 -4.40 -3.00
CA GLY A 230 -18.75 -5.68 -3.63
C GLY A 230 -17.54 -5.69 -4.57
N THR A 231 -16.76 -4.60 -4.63
CA THR A 231 -15.59 -4.44 -5.53
C THR A 231 -14.26 -4.41 -4.79
N VAL A 232 -14.27 -4.14 -3.48
CA VAL A 232 -13.05 -4.05 -2.67
C VAL A 232 -12.47 -5.45 -2.44
N ALA A 233 -11.19 -5.63 -2.78
CA ALA A 233 -10.46 -6.89 -2.65
C ALA A 233 -9.56 -6.89 -1.42
N ALA A 234 -8.87 -5.77 -1.16
CA ALA A 234 -7.94 -5.63 -0.06
C ALA A 234 -7.85 -4.21 0.48
N VAL A 235 -7.47 -4.11 1.76
CA VAL A 235 -7.11 -2.90 2.51
C VAL A 235 -5.69 -3.10 3.02
N PHE A 236 -4.78 -2.20 2.65
CA PHE A 236 -3.40 -2.18 3.11
C PHE A 236 -3.23 -1.04 4.13
N GLN A 237 -2.71 -1.38 5.31
CA GLN A 237 -2.70 -0.51 6.49
C GLN A 237 -1.37 -0.55 7.26
N GLY A 238 -1.13 0.47 8.09
CA GLY A 238 0.06 0.66 8.92
C GLY A 238 -0.28 0.70 10.40
N HIS A 239 0.36 1.60 11.16
CA HIS A 239 0.03 2.03 12.53
C HIS A 239 0.25 1.00 13.64
N LYS A 240 -0.24 -0.24 13.48
CA LYS A 240 0.08 -1.36 14.37
C LYS A 240 1.39 -1.98 13.94
N HIS A 241 2.48 -1.49 14.53
CA HIS A 241 3.85 -1.83 14.15
C HIS A 241 4.16 -3.33 14.07
N ASP A 242 3.51 -4.18 14.86
CA ASP A 242 3.70 -5.64 14.82
C ASP A 242 3.20 -6.30 13.52
N GLY A 243 2.37 -5.59 12.75
CA GLY A 243 1.68 -6.10 11.58
C GLY A 243 0.52 -7.03 11.91
N GLY A 244 -0.06 -7.63 10.87
CA GLY A 244 -1.15 -8.57 10.99
C GLY A 244 -1.93 -8.75 9.70
N ALA A 245 -2.78 -9.77 9.63
CA ALA A 245 -3.67 -9.97 8.51
C ALA A 245 -5.00 -10.53 9.01
N ARG A 246 -6.10 -10.05 8.42
CA ARG A 246 -7.45 -10.51 8.70
C ARG A 246 -8.28 -10.48 7.43
N VAL A 247 -9.10 -11.51 7.20
CA VAL A 247 -10.11 -11.49 6.14
C VAL A 247 -11.48 -11.29 6.77
N ILE A 248 -12.21 -10.28 6.34
CA ILE A 248 -13.58 -9.99 6.81
C ILE A 248 -14.46 -9.87 5.57
N ASN A 249 -15.51 -10.70 5.50
CA ASN A 249 -16.51 -10.65 4.42
C ASN A 249 -15.91 -10.66 3.00
N GLY A 250 -14.81 -11.39 2.80
CA GLY A 250 -14.14 -11.51 1.50
C GLY A 250 -13.16 -10.38 1.16
N ILE A 251 -12.91 -9.45 2.09
CA ILE A 251 -11.91 -8.39 1.95
C ILE A 251 -10.70 -8.74 2.83
N LEU A 252 -9.49 -8.72 2.25
CA LEU A 252 -8.25 -8.81 3.00
C LEU A 252 -7.94 -7.47 3.67
N TYR A 253 -7.61 -7.48 4.95
CA TYR A 253 -7.03 -6.36 5.68
C TYR A 253 -5.63 -6.78 6.09
N TYR A 254 -4.61 -6.17 5.50
CA TYR A 254 -3.22 -6.52 5.77
C TYR A 254 -2.50 -5.31 6.35
N THR A 255 -1.94 -5.50 7.55
CA THR A 255 -1.11 -4.51 8.24
C THR A 255 0.35 -4.87 8.05
N LEU A 256 1.11 -4.02 7.38
CA LEU A 256 2.55 -4.23 7.24
C LEU A 256 3.25 -3.95 8.57
N ARG A 257 4.30 -4.73 8.87
CA ARG A 257 5.14 -4.47 10.04
C ARG A 257 5.91 -3.16 9.83
N ALA A 258 6.02 -2.33 10.86
CA ALA A 258 6.67 -1.02 10.77
C ALA A 258 8.16 -1.12 10.39
N LEU A 259 8.62 -0.18 9.56
CA LEU A 259 10.00 -0.11 9.09
C LEU A 259 10.97 0.38 10.17
N VAL A 260 10.53 1.30 11.03
CA VAL A 260 11.38 1.96 12.03
C VAL A 260 11.93 1.02 13.12
N GLU A 261 11.28 -0.11 13.39
CA GLU A 261 11.61 -0.97 14.53
C GLU A 261 12.95 -1.71 14.39
N GLY A 262 13.70 -1.79 15.49
CA GLY A 262 14.97 -2.54 15.58
C GLY A 262 16.15 -1.91 14.82
N SER A 263 17.37 -2.14 15.28
CA SER A 263 18.56 -1.59 14.61
C SER A 263 18.98 -2.41 13.40
N GLY A 264 19.47 -1.74 12.36
CA GLY A 264 20.11 -2.32 11.19
C GLY A 264 19.14 -2.86 10.13
N LYS A 265 19.70 -3.13 8.95
CA LYS A 265 18.97 -3.61 7.77
C LYS A 265 18.22 -4.92 8.00
N THR A 266 18.71 -5.79 8.89
CA THR A 266 18.05 -7.07 9.20
C THR A 266 16.72 -6.90 9.95
N ASN A 267 16.48 -5.71 10.54
CA ASN A 267 15.23 -5.34 11.18
C ASN A 267 14.37 -4.38 10.31
N ASN A 268 14.73 -4.18 9.05
CA ASN A 268 13.90 -3.46 8.09
C ASN A 268 12.59 -4.24 7.81
N SER A 269 11.59 -3.58 7.19
CA SER A 269 10.31 -4.16 6.83
C SER A 269 9.69 -3.40 5.66
N TYR A 270 9.42 -4.13 4.57
CA TYR A 270 8.81 -3.61 3.35
C TYR A 270 8.30 -4.78 2.50
N ALA A 271 7.45 -4.52 1.51
CA ALA A 271 6.86 -5.57 0.68
C ALA A 271 6.79 -5.18 -0.80
N ILE A 272 6.77 -6.18 -1.66
CA ILE A 272 6.29 -6.06 -3.04
C ILE A 272 4.95 -6.78 -3.12
N VAL A 273 3.94 -6.12 -3.67
CA VAL A 273 2.59 -6.69 -3.79
C VAL A 273 2.27 -6.90 -5.26
N ASN A 274 1.97 -8.13 -5.62
CA ASN A 274 1.52 -8.53 -6.95
C ASN A 274 0.01 -8.74 -6.93
N LEU A 275 -0.69 -8.02 -7.81
CA LEU A 275 -2.12 -8.12 -8.02
C LEU A 275 -2.40 -8.72 -9.40
N ASP A 276 -3.32 -9.68 -9.44
CA ASP A 276 -3.86 -10.24 -10.68
C ASP A 276 -5.36 -9.98 -10.74
N THR A 277 -5.84 -9.43 -11.86
CA THR A 277 -7.28 -9.19 -12.08
C THR A 277 -8.13 -10.47 -12.02
N ASN A 278 -7.54 -11.66 -12.01
CA ASN A 278 -8.22 -12.94 -11.81
C ASN A 278 -8.48 -13.28 -10.33
N GLY A 279 -8.16 -12.36 -9.41
CA GLY A 279 -8.51 -12.49 -8.01
C GLY A 279 -7.32 -12.69 -7.07
N GLU A 280 -6.08 -12.57 -7.52
CA GLU A 280 -4.92 -12.91 -6.67
C GLU A 280 -4.25 -11.65 -6.12
N VAL A 281 -3.91 -11.71 -4.82
CA VAL A 281 -3.10 -10.74 -4.09
C VAL A 281 -1.97 -11.53 -3.45
N VAL A 282 -0.75 -11.30 -3.90
CA VAL A 282 0.46 -11.94 -3.38
C VAL A 282 1.34 -10.86 -2.78
N ILE A 283 1.58 -10.94 -1.48
CA ILE A 283 2.46 -10.04 -0.75
C ILE A 283 3.78 -10.77 -0.54
N GLU A 284 4.84 -10.25 -1.14
CA GLU A 284 6.22 -10.72 -0.94
C GLU A 284 6.87 -9.83 0.11
N GLY A 285 7.04 -10.38 1.31
CA GLY A 285 7.57 -9.66 2.46
C GLY A 285 9.08 -9.74 2.52
N TYR A 286 9.73 -8.60 2.70
CA TYR A 286 11.17 -8.52 2.87
C TYR A 286 11.54 -8.28 4.33
N ARG A 287 12.65 -8.91 4.74
CA ARG A 287 13.26 -8.75 6.07
C ARG A 287 12.31 -9.21 7.18
N LYS A 288 11.65 -8.30 7.91
CA LYS A 288 10.70 -8.65 8.96
C LYS A 288 9.25 -8.73 8.49
N ALA A 289 8.95 -8.22 7.30
CA ALA A 289 7.66 -8.46 6.66
C ALA A 289 7.54 -9.93 6.26
N LYS A 290 6.32 -10.47 6.29
CA LYS A 290 6.03 -11.86 5.93
C LYS A 290 5.33 -11.92 4.58
N ASP A 291 5.53 -13.03 3.90
CA ASP A 291 4.75 -13.36 2.71
C ASP A 291 3.29 -13.63 3.08
N TYR A 292 2.38 -13.30 2.17
CA TYR A 292 0.96 -13.59 2.35
C TYR A 292 0.23 -13.67 1.01
N ASP A 293 -0.45 -14.79 0.79
CA ASP A 293 -1.23 -15.03 -0.41
C ASP A 293 -2.72 -14.97 -0.09
N TYR A 294 -3.47 -14.27 -0.93
CA TYR A 294 -4.92 -14.19 -0.84
C TYR A 294 -5.57 -14.27 -2.21
N LYS A 295 -6.73 -14.93 -2.25
CA LYS A 295 -7.57 -15.00 -3.44
C LYS A 295 -8.95 -14.43 -3.15
N PHE A 296 -9.26 -13.29 -3.75
CA PHE A 296 -10.59 -12.70 -3.71
C PHE A 296 -11.46 -13.27 -4.82
N GLN A 297 -12.75 -13.41 -4.56
CA GLN A 297 -13.72 -13.79 -5.58
C GLN A 297 -14.18 -12.53 -6.31
N GLN A 298 -13.91 -12.45 -7.61
CA GLN A 298 -14.61 -11.51 -8.46
C GLN A 298 -16.08 -11.92 -8.53
N ARG A 299 -16.99 -11.04 -8.15
CA ARG A 299 -18.41 -11.25 -8.46
C ARG A 299 -18.52 -11.34 -9.98
N GLN A 300 -18.98 -12.48 -10.49
CA GLN A 300 -19.56 -12.51 -11.82
C GLN A 300 -20.76 -11.56 -11.76
N LEU A 301 -20.68 -10.44 -12.48
CA LEU A 301 -21.86 -9.65 -12.77
C LEU A 301 -22.82 -10.64 -13.45
N ALA A 302 -23.89 -11.02 -12.74
CA ALA A 302 -24.99 -11.68 -13.39
C ALA A 302 -25.45 -10.71 -14.48
N CYS A 303 -25.23 -11.07 -15.74
CA CYS A 303 -25.91 -10.43 -16.85
C CYS A 303 -27.40 -10.56 -16.56
N LEU A 304 -28.01 -9.46 -16.11
CA LEU A 304 -29.47 -9.28 -16.11
C LEU A 304 -29.89 -8.81 -17.51
#